data_AF-A0A2T1A2W9-F1
#
_entry.id   AF-A0A2T1A2W9-F1
#
_cell.length_a   1.000
_cell.length_b   1.000
_cell.length_c   1.000
_cell.angle_alpha   90.00
_cell.angle_beta   90.00
_cell.angle_gamma   90.00
#
_symmetry.space_group_name_H-M   'P 1'
#
loop_
_entity.id
_entity.type
_entity.pdbx_description
1 polymer ?
#
loop_
_entity_poly.entity_id
_entity_poly.type
_entity_poly.pdbx_seq_one_letter_code
_entity_poly.pdbx_strand_id
1 'polypeptide(L)'
;MLTAADQQQLRDGESVIRIAGRPLMYAYSPSFREDRRLRKTITTEETTVRDIVARARANSHDQRTRDRARHAAQYREQVTQNAIHTDGGTF
;
A
#
# COMPACT_ATOMS: atom_id res chain seq x y z
N MET A 1 17.86 14.07 -9.37
CA MET A 1 17.74 12.62 -9.61
C MET A 1 19.13 12.04 -9.46
N LEU A 2 19.32 10.97 -8.68
CA LEU A 2 20.66 10.38 -8.51
C LEU A 2 21.04 9.67 -9.82
N THR A 3 22.14 10.07 -10.44
CA THR A 3 22.64 9.51 -11.71
C THR A 3 23.61 8.37 -11.45
N ALA A 4 23.87 7.55 -12.47
CA ALA A 4 24.89 6.51 -12.39
C ALA A 4 26.29 7.09 -12.12
N ALA A 5 26.57 8.30 -12.59
CA ALA A 5 27.82 9.02 -12.31
C ALA A 5 27.94 9.40 -10.84
N ASP A 6 26.84 9.83 -10.20
CA ASP A 6 26.83 10.14 -8.76
C ASP A 6 27.09 8.89 -7.89
N GLN A 7 26.70 7.71 -8.37
CA GLN A 7 26.96 6.43 -7.67
C GLN A 7 28.42 5.97 -7.81
N GLN A 8 29.09 6.31 -8.92
CA GLN A 8 30.50 5.96 -9.16
C GLN A 8 31.48 6.81 -8.35
N GLN A 9 31.06 7.96 -7.82
CA GLN A 9 31.89 8.84 -7.00
C GLN A 9 31.90 8.45 -5.51
N LEU A 10 31.08 7.48 -5.10
CA LEU A 10 31.01 7.03 -3.73
C LEU A 10 32.30 6.32 -3.34
N ARG A 11 32.95 6.79 -2.27
CA ARG A 11 34.12 6.13 -1.69
C ARG A 11 33.69 4.89 -0.92
N ASP A 12 34.64 3.98 -0.66
CA ASP A 12 34.40 2.84 0.20
C ASP A 12 33.86 3.30 1.57
N GLY A 13 32.68 2.78 1.94
CA GLY A 13 31.96 3.17 3.16
C GLY A 13 30.98 4.34 3.01
N GLU A 14 30.84 4.93 1.83
CA GLU A 14 29.79 5.90 1.53
C GLU A 14 28.54 5.21 0.99
N SER A 15 27.37 5.61 1.47
CA SER A 15 26.09 5.06 0.99
C SER A 15 25.07 6.16 0.74
N VAL A 16 24.29 5.99 -0.34
CA VAL A 16 23.18 6.87 -0.67
C VAL A 16 21.88 6.17 -0.36
N ILE A 17 21.07 6.79 0.51
CA ILE A 17 19.78 6.24 0.90
C ILE A 17 18.70 7.10 0.28
N ARG A 18 17.86 6.44 -0.54
CA ARG A 18 16.69 7.07 -1.15
C ARG A 18 15.44 6.66 -0.37
N ILE A 19 14.85 7.65 0.27
CA ILE A 19 13.58 7.51 0.99
C ILE A 19 12.51 8.22 0.17
N ALA A 20 11.40 7.54 -0.13
CA ALA A 20 10.34 8.09 -0.97
C ALA A 20 9.72 9.34 -0.30
N GLY A 21 9.67 10.46 -1.04
CA GLY A 21 9.14 11.73 -0.51
C GLY A 21 10.12 12.55 0.34
N ARG A 22 11.38 12.11 0.49
CA ARG A 22 12.42 12.87 1.19
C ARG A 22 13.58 13.26 0.27
N PRO A 23 14.28 14.37 0.57
CA PRO A 23 15.53 14.70 -0.11
C PRO A 23 16.55 13.55 0.04
N LEU A 24 17.36 13.36 -1.00
CA LEU A 24 18.49 12.43 -0.95
C LEU A 24 19.42 12.83 0.20
N MET A 25 19.77 11.86 1.05
CA MET A 25 20.74 12.05 2.11
C MET A 25 22.00 11.24 1.82
N TYR A 26 23.14 11.92 1.86
CA TYR A 26 24.46 11.29 1.85
C TYR A 26 24.79 10.86 3.28
N ALA A 27 24.98 9.57 3.49
CA ALA A 27 25.41 9.02 4.76
C ALA A 27 26.89 8.63 4.65
N TYR A 28 27.74 9.38 5.37
CA TYR A 28 29.13 9.02 5.61
C TYR A 28 29.18 8.06 6.80
N SER A 29 28.77 6.81 6.58
CA SER A 29 28.81 5.79 7.61
C SER A 29 28.97 4.40 6.98
N PRO A 30 29.90 3.57 7.49
CA PRO A 30 30.08 2.19 7.02
C PRO A 30 28.79 1.38 7.06
N SER A 31 27.86 1.73 7.97
CA SER A 31 26.55 1.12 8.07
C SER A 31 25.49 2.09 8.58
N PHE A 32 24.26 2.00 8.06
CA PHE A 32 23.12 2.79 8.57
C PHE A 32 22.82 2.52 10.06
N ARG A 33 23.38 1.46 10.64
CA ARG A 33 23.23 1.08 12.06
C ARG A 33 24.09 1.94 12.98
N GLU A 34 25.21 2.48 12.48
CA GLU A 34 26.14 3.33 13.23
C GLU A 34 25.69 4.79 13.25
N ASP A 35 24.94 5.26 12.24
CA ASP A 35 24.33 6.58 12.25
C ASP A 35 22.97 6.58 12.98
N ARG A 36 22.97 7.09 14.22
CA ARG A 36 21.78 7.19 15.07
C ARG A 36 20.67 8.06 14.46
N ARG A 37 21.00 9.13 13.72
CA ARG A 37 20.00 10.02 13.10
C ARG A 37 19.33 9.30 11.94
N LEU A 38 20.12 8.65 11.10
CA LEU A 38 19.64 7.87 9.97
C LEU A 38 18.77 6.69 10.42
N ARG A 39 19.23 5.94 11.43
CA ARG A 39 18.44 4.85 12.03
C ARG A 39 17.10 5.35 12.53
N LYS A 40 17.06 6.49 13.22
CA LYS A 40 15.79 7.09 13.69
C LYS A 40 14.86 7.41 12.53
N THR A 41 15.37 8.05 11.48
CA THR A 41 14.60 8.38 10.27
C THR A 41 14.03 7.13 9.60
N ILE A 42 14.84 6.10 9.38
CA ILE A 42 14.42 4.84 8.77
C ILE A 42 13.32 4.16 9.60
N THR A 43 13.49 4.08 10.92
CA THR A 43 12.48 3.45 11.79
C THR A 43 11.17 4.23 11.80
N THR A 44 11.21 5.56 11.80
CA THR A 44 10.00 6.40 11.74
C THR A 44 9.26 6.24 10.40
N GLU A 45 10.00 6.23 9.30
CA GLU A 45 9.47 5.97 7.94
C GLU A 45 8.82 4.58 7.85
N GLU A 46 9.53 3.55 8.32
CA GLU A 46 9.03 2.16 8.34
C GLU A 46 7.73 2.04 9.13
N THR A 47 7.63 2.70 10.27
CA THR A 47 6.41 2.73 11.09
C THR A 47 5.25 3.40 10.35
N THR A 48 5.52 4.54 9.71
CA THR A 48 4.52 5.29 8.93
C THR A 48 3.99 4.46 7.75
N VAL A 49 4.88 3.78 7.03
CA VAL A 49 4.50 2.91 5.91
C VAL A 49 3.67 1.71 6.40
N ARG A 50 4.05 1.10 7.52
CA ARG A 50 3.27 -0.01 8.12
C ARG A 50 1.85 0.43 8.46
N ASP A 51 1.67 1.60 9.06
CA ASP A 51 0.35 2.13 9.42
C ASP A 51 -0.51 2.42 8.18
N ILE A 52 0.09 3.02 7.15
CA ILE A 52 -0.60 3.29 5.88
C ILE A 52 -1.07 1.98 5.23
N VAL A 53 -0.20 0.97 5.17
CA VAL A 53 -0.54 -0.34 4.59
C VAL A 53 -1.63 -1.05 5.40
N ALA A 54 -1.57 -1.00 6.72
CA ALA A 54 -2.58 -1.58 7.60
C ALA A 54 -3.96 -0.94 7.35
N ARG A 55 -4.02 0.40 7.28
CA ARG A 55 -5.25 1.15 6.97
C ARG A 55 -5.78 0.81 5.58
N ALA A 56 -4.92 0.75 4.57
CA ALA A 56 -5.32 0.40 3.20
C ALA A 56 -5.91 -1.02 3.12
N ARG A 57 -5.33 -1.99 3.85
CA ARG A 57 -5.84 -3.36 3.94
C ARG A 57 -7.20 -3.42 4.62
N ALA A 58 -7.40 -2.69 5.73
CA ALA A 58 -8.68 -2.60 6.42
C ALA A 58 -9.77 -2.01 5.50
N ASN A 59 -9.49 -0.88 4.84
CA ASN A 59 -10.41 -0.27 3.89
C ASN A 59 -10.77 -1.23 2.73
N SER A 60 -9.80 -1.99 2.23
CA SER A 60 -10.01 -3.00 1.17
C SER A 60 -10.84 -4.19 1.64
N HIS A 61 -10.78 -4.55 2.93
CA HIS A 61 -11.60 -5.58 3.53
C HIS A 61 -13.05 -5.10 3.70
N ASP A 62 -13.23 -3.89 4.20
CA ASP A 62 -14.55 -3.26 4.36
C ASP A 62 -15.26 -3.10 3.02
N GLN A 63 -14.53 -2.66 1.99
CA GLN A 63 -15.09 -2.53 0.64
C GLN A 63 -15.57 -3.88 0.11
N ARG A 64 -14.75 -4.93 0.19
CA ARG A 64 -15.13 -6.29 -0.22
C ARG A 64 -16.36 -6.81 0.52
N THR A 65 -16.51 -6.47 1.79
CA THR A 65 -17.67 -6.85 2.59
C THR A 65 -18.94 -6.17 2.10
N ARG A 66 -18.88 -4.86 1.80
CA ARG A 66 -20.00 -4.11 1.21
C ARG A 66 -20.37 -4.62 -0.17
N ASP A 67 -19.37 -4.89 -1.01
CA ASP A 67 -19.58 -5.41 -2.36
C ASP A 67 -20.27 -6.78 -2.30
N ARG A 68 -19.83 -7.69 -1.41
CA ARG A 68 -20.49 -8.98 -1.21
C ARG A 68 -21.95 -8.83 -0.75
N ALA A 69 -22.22 -7.92 0.19
CA ALA A 69 -23.58 -7.66 0.64
C ALA A 69 -24.47 -7.11 -0.49
N ARG A 70 -23.94 -6.21 -1.31
CA ARG A 70 -24.62 -5.65 -2.48
C ARG A 70 -24.93 -6.73 -3.52
N HIS A 71 -23.95 -7.58 -3.85
CA HIS A 71 -24.16 -8.69 -4.78
C HIS A 71 -25.19 -9.70 -4.27
N ALA A 72 -25.18 -10.00 -2.96
CA ALA A 72 -26.18 -10.89 -2.37
C ALA A 72 -27.60 -10.29 -2.43
N ALA A 73 -27.75 -8.98 -2.22
CA ALA A 73 -29.02 -8.28 -2.37
C ALA A 73 -29.51 -8.30 -3.83
N GLN A 74 -28.64 -7.97 -4.79
CA GLN A 74 -28.95 -8.04 -6.22
C GLN A 74 -29.37 -9.44 -6.67
N TYR A 75 -28.68 -10.48 -6.20
CA TYR A 75 -29.04 -11.85 -6.52
C TYR A 75 -30.44 -12.21 -5.99
N ARG A 76 -30.79 -11.78 -4.77
CA ARG A 76 -32.14 -11.99 -4.22
C ARG A 76 -33.20 -11.26 -5.04
N GLU A 77 -32.97 -9.99 -5.39
CA GLU A 77 -33.88 -9.21 -6.22
C GLU A 77 -34.08 -9.87 -7.60
N GLN A 78 -33.01 -10.34 -8.23
CA GLN A 78 -33.07 -11.03 -9.52
C GLN A 78 -33.83 -12.36 -9.44
N VAL A 79 -33.60 -13.17 -8.40
CA VAL A 79 -34.36 -14.41 -8.16
C VAL A 79 -35.84 -14.11 -7.94
N THR A 80 -36.16 -13.05 -7.21
CA THR A 80 -37.55 -12.65 -6.94
C THR A 80 -38.25 -12.17 -8.21
N GLN A 81 -37.58 -11.34 -9.02
CA GLN A 81 -38.10 -10.89 -10.32
C GLN A 81 -38.31 -12.06 -11.30
N ASN A 82 -37.37 -13.01 -11.34
CA ASN A 82 -37.50 -14.20 -12.17
C ASN A 82 -38.65 -15.11 -11.71
N ALA A 83 -38.86 -15.25 -10.41
CA ALA A 83 -40.02 -15.99 -9.87
C ALA A 83 -41.35 -15.34 -10.29
N ILE A 84 -41.47 -14.01 -10.16
CA ILE A 84 -42.66 -13.25 -10.57
C ILE A 84 -42.91 -13.38 -12.09
N HIS A 85 -41.85 -13.35 -12.91
CA HIS A 85 -41.97 -13.51 -14.36
C HIS A 85 -42.40 -14.93 -14.77
N THR A 86 -41.97 -15.94 -14.01
CA THR A 86 -42.32 -17.35 -14.27
C THR A 86 -43.76 -17.67 -13.86
N ASP A 87 -44.26 -17.06 -12.78
CA ASP A 87 -45.64 -17.25 -12.30
C ASP A 87 -46.68 -16.43 -13.09
N GLY A 88 -46.28 -15.34 -13.77
CA GLY A 88 -47.14 -14.55 -14.66
C GLY A 88 -47.26 -15.11 -16.09
N GLY A 89 -46.55 -16.20 -16.41
CA GLY A 89 -46.55 -16.85 -17.71
C GLY A 89 -47.32 -18.18 -17.69
N THR A 90 -48.61 -18.15 -17.39
CA THR A 90 -49.50 -19.31 -17.58
C THR A 90 -50.71 -18.95 -18.44
N PHE A 91 -50.76 -19.59 -19.62
CA PHE A 91 -51.84 -19.74 -20.61
C PHE A 91 -52.30 -18.52 -21.41
#